data_AF-A0A7V4A2B0-F1
#
_entry.id   AF-A0A7V4A2B0-F1
#
_cell.length_a   1.000
_cell.length_b   1.000
_cell.length_c   1.000
_cell.angle_alpha   90.00
_cell.angle_beta   90.00
_cell.angle_gamma   90.00
#
_symmetry.space_group_name_H-M   'P 1'
#
loop_
_entity.id
_entity.type
_entity.pdbx_description
1 polymer ?
#
loop_
_entity_poly.entity_id
_entity_poly.type
_entity_poly.pdbx_seq_one_letter_code
_entity_poly.pdbx_strand_id
1 'polypeptide(L)'
;EEYQKLLEAVREGASPEQMDLLRGLEVWLRHPDGRTSVYAHLQAPYPGLRVGKRVFRGDPIGYVGNSGLNGGAPRLLFEVWEGEPDRSPFLFQGLPQEGLLRQAKAFFGLE
;
A
#
# COMPACT_ATOMS: atom_id res chain seq x y z
N GLU A 1 12.98 21.38 -1.80
CA GLU A 1 12.14 22.37 -1.12
C GLU A 1 10.68 21.92 -1.07
N GLU A 2 10.08 21.54 -2.21
CA GLU A 2 8.68 21.07 -2.28
C GLU A 2 8.40 19.80 -1.49
N TYR A 3 9.29 18.80 -1.53
CA TYR A 3 9.11 17.57 -0.76
C TYR A 3 9.10 17.81 0.77
N GLN A 4 9.91 18.75 1.27
CA GLN A 4 9.90 19.11 2.68
C GLN A 4 8.58 19.82 3.06
N LYS A 5 8.09 20.72 2.19
CA LYS A 5 6.77 21.35 2.35
C LYS A 5 5.65 20.31 2.37
N LEU A 6 5.74 19.28 1.52
CA LEU A 6 4.79 18.16 1.54
C LEU A 6 4.83 17.43 2.88
N LEU A 7 6.01 17.03 3.36
CA LEU A 7 6.16 16.35 4.65
C LEU A 7 5.61 17.17 5.82
N GLU A 8 5.83 18.49 5.80
CA GLU A 8 5.32 19.40 6.82
C GLU A 8 3.79 19.53 6.74
N ALA A 9 3.23 19.59 5.53
CA ALA A 9 1.79 19.66 5.30
C ALA A 9 1.05 18.38 5.73
N VAL A 10 1.68 17.20 5.65
CA VAL A 10 1.04 15.92 5.98
C VAL A 10 1.26 15.46 7.43
N ARG A 11 1.89 16.28 8.27
CA ARG A 11 2.35 15.86 9.61
C ARG A 11 1.21 15.36 10.50
N GLU A 12 0.01 15.91 10.34
CA GLU A 12 -1.18 15.55 11.12
C GLU A 12 -2.15 14.66 10.31
N GLY A 13 -1.71 14.14 9.16
CA GLY A 13 -2.51 13.37 8.22
C GLY A 13 -2.36 13.90 6.79
N ALA A 14 -2.48 13.00 5.82
CA ALA A 14 -2.41 13.30 4.39
C ALA A 14 -3.79 13.14 3.75
N SER A 15 -4.12 13.99 2.79
CA SER A 15 -5.22 13.73 1.85
C SER A 15 -4.85 12.56 0.91
N PRO A 16 -5.83 11.94 0.23
CA PRO A 16 -5.55 10.90 -0.78
C PRO A 16 -4.56 11.38 -1.86
N GLU A 17 -4.71 12.61 -2.35
CA GLU A 17 -3.82 13.17 -3.38
C GLU A 17 -2.40 13.39 -2.85
N GLN A 18 -2.24 13.76 -1.58
CA GLN A 18 -0.93 13.86 -0.95
C GLN A 18 -0.32 12.47 -0.71
N MET A 19 -1.15 11.46 -0.40
CA MET A 19 -0.69 10.09 -0.28
C MET A 19 -0.19 9.52 -1.60
N ASP A 20 -0.88 9.77 -2.71
CA ASP A 20 -0.42 9.35 -4.05
C ASP A 20 1.00 9.89 -4.35
N LEU A 21 1.28 11.15 -3.96
CA LEU A 21 2.62 11.74 -4.11
C LEU A 21 3.68 11.02 -3.26
N LEU A 22 3.33 10.66 -2.02
CA LEU A 22 4.25 9.99 -1.09
C LEU A 22 4.47 8.51 -1.45
N ARG A 23 3.44 7.82 -1.92
CA ARG A 23 3.51 6.42 -2.38
C ARG A 23 4.18 6.30 -3.73
N GLY A 24 4.03 7.30 -4.61
CA GLY A 24 4.61 7.29 -5.95
C GLY A 24 3.85 6.37 -6.89
N LEU A 25 4.56 5.53 -7.65
CA LEU A 25 3.91 4.56 -8.53
C LEU A 25 3.38 3.38 -7.73
N GLU A 26 2.11 3.04 -7.97
CA GLU A 26 1.37 2.04 -7.21
C GLU A 26 0.71 0.99 -8.10
N VAL A 27 0.52 -0.20 -7.53
CA VAL A 27 -0.41 -1.22 -8.04
C VAL A 27 -1.35 -1.61 -6.93
N TRP A 28 -2.65 -1.46 -7.19
CA TRP A 28 -3.72 -1.87 -6.26
C TRP A 28 -4.33 -3.18 -6.73
N LEU A 29 -4.42 -4.15 -5.82
CA LEU A 29 -5.11 -5.42 -6.07
C LEU A 29 -6.34 -5.51 -5.16
N ARG A 30 -7.52 -5.54 -5.78
CA ARG A 30 -8.78 -5.82 -5.08
C ARG A 30 -8.97 -7.32 -4.95
N HIS A 31 -9.21 -7.77 -3.71
CA HIS A 31 -9.41 -9.17 -3.36
C HIS A 31 -10.90 -9.54 -3.39
N PRO A 32 -11.24 -10.83 -3.57
CA PRO A 32 -12.63 -11.29 -3.63
C PRO A 32 -13.46 -11.00 -2.36
N ASP A 33 -12.80 -10.86 -1.21
CA ASP A 33 -13.43 -10.56 0.08
C ASP A 33 -13.65 -9.06 0.33
N GLY A 34 -13.37 -8.21 -0.67
CA GLY A 34 -13.59 -6.77 -0.61
C GLY A 34 -12.36 -5.94 -0.23
N ARG A 35 -11.30 -6.58 0.27
CA ARG A 35 -10.07 -5.90 0.70
C ARG A 35 -9.22 -5.45 -0.47
N THR A 36 -8.33 -4.50 -0.23
CA THR A 36 -7.36 -4.03 -1.23
C THR A 36 -5.96 -4.08 -0.68
N SER A 37 -5.03 -4.70 -1.42
CA SER A 37 -3.60 -4.56 -1.14
C SER A 37 -2.96 -3.55 -2.06
N VAL A 38 -2.12 -2.68 -1.51
CA VAL A 38 -1.39 -1.64 -2.23
C VAL A 38 0.10 -1.98 -2.23
N TYR A 39 0.71 -1.92 -3.41
CA TYR A 39 2.15 -2.07 -3.62
C TYR A 39 2.68 -0.78 -4.21
N ALA A 40 3.49 -0.06 -3.43
CA ALA A 40 3.90 1.30 -3.75
C ALA A 40 5.43 1.45 -3.83
N HIS A 41 5.87 2.66 -4.16
CA HIS A 41 7.24 3.02 -4.50
C HIS A 41 7.80 2.24 -5.70
N LEU A 42 6.95 1.80 -6.62
CA LEU A 42 7.37 0.94 -7.72
C LEU A 42 8.22 1.70 -8.75
N GLN A 43 9.14 1.01 -9.41
CA GLN A 43 9.87 1.56 -10.56
C GLN A 43 9.02 1.50 -11.82
N ALA A 44 8.32 0.38 -12.02
CA ALA A 44 7.45 0.13 -13.17
C ALA A 44 6.46 -0.99 -12.84
N PRO A 45 5.26 -0.99 -13.45
CA PRO A 45 4.37 -2.15 -13.42
C PRO A 45 4.97 -3.31 -14.23
N TYR A 46 4.55 -4.54 -13.94
CA TYR A 46 5.03 -5.69 -14.71
C TYR A 46 4.55 -5.63 -16.17
N PRO A 47 5.33 -6.07 -17.17
CA PRO A 47 4.93 -6.00 -18.57
C PRO A 47 3.58 -6.67 -18.83
N GLY A 48 2.68 -5.94 -19.50
CA GLY A 48 1.33 -6.43 -19.80
C GLY A 48 0.38 -6.46 -18.59
N LEU A 49 0.75 -5.89 -17.45
CA LEU A 49 -0.20 -5.53 -16.39
C LEU A 49 -1.03 -4.32 -16.86
N ARG A 50 -2.33 -4.36 -16.59
CA ARG A 50 -3.27 -3.29 -16.90
C ARG A 50 -4.44 -3.32 -15.93
N VAL A 51 -5.07 -2.17 -15.71
CA VAL A 51 -6.28 -2.07 -14.87
C VAL A 51 -7.32 -3.08 -15.35
N GLY A 52 -7.94 -3.78 -14.40
CA GLY A 52 -8.94 -4.83 -14.68
C GLY A 52 -8.37 -6.21 -15.04
N LYS A 53 -7.04 -6.35 -15.22
CA LYS A 53 -6.43 -7.68 -15.39
C LYS A 53 -6.52 -8.47 -14.08
N ARG A 54 -7.05 -9.69 -14.14
CA ARG A 54 -6.98 -10.65 -13.03
C ARG A 54 -5.56 -11.19 -12.92
N VAL A 55 -5.06 -11.22 -11.69
CA VAL A 55 -3.77 -11.81 -11.31
C VAL A 55 -4.00 -12.92 -10.29
N PHE A 56 -3.04 -13.83 -10.18
CA PHE A 56 -3.04 -14.93 -9.24
C PHE A 56 -1.86 -14.81 -8.27
N ARG A 57 -1.94 -15.52 -7.14
CA ARG A 57 -0.84 -15.59 -6.18
C ARG A 57 0.42 -16.08 -6.89
N GLY A 58 1.50 -15.31 -6.78
CA GLY A 58 2.78 -15.59 -7.42
C GLY A 58 2.99 -14.86 -8.75
N ASP A 59 1.95 -14.26 -9.33
CA ASP A 59 2.11 -13.42 -10.51
C ASP A 59 2.91 -12.16 -10.15
N PRO A 60 3.92 -11.79 -10.96
CA PRO A 60 4.61 -10.54 -10.78
C PRO A 60 3.72 -9.36 -11.22
N ILE A 61 3.75 -8.29 -10.43
CA ILE A 61 2.91 -7.10 -10.64
C ILE A 61 3.72 -5.81 -10.82
N GLY A 62 5.01 -5.83 -10.51
CA GLY A 62 5.89 -4.69 -10.71
C GLY A 62 7.30 -4.95 -10.24
N TYR A 63 8.10 -3.90 -10.28
CA TYR A 63 9.49 -3.88 -9.83
C TYR A 63 9.64 -2.86 -8.71
N VAL A 64 10.34 -3.23 -7.63
CA VAL A 64 10.64 -2.32 -6.52
C VAL A 64 11.47 -1.14 -7.02
N GLY A 65 11.12 0.07 -6.61
CA GLY A 65 11.84 1.29 -6.93
C GLY A 65 11.85 2.24 -5.74
N ASN A 66 11.93 3.53 -6.06
CA ASN A 66 11.94 4.63 -5.08
C ASN A 66 11.06 5.82 -5.51
N SER A 67 10.08 5.61 -6.39
CA SER A 67 9.11 6.66 -6.73
C SER A 67 8.41 7.16 -5.46
N GLY A 68 8.17 8.47 -5.36
CA GLY A 68 7.55 9.08 -4.17
C GLY A 68 8.50 9.28 -2.97
N LEU A 69 9.73 8.72 -3.01
CA LEU A 69 10.71 8.83 -1.92
C LEU A 69 11.72 9.98 -2.08
N ASN A 70 11.55 10.85 -3.08
CA ASN A 70 12.45 11.97 -3.38
C ASN A 70 13.95 11.58 -3.42
N GLY A 71 14.28 10.50 -4.14
CA GLY A 71 15.65 9.99 -4.26
C GLY A 71 16.12 9.08 -3.12
N GLY A 72 15.23 8.75 -2.17
CA GLY A 72 15.50 7.75 -1.13
C GLY A 72 15.85 6.36 -1.68
N ALA A 73 16.36 5.49 -0.79
CA ALA A 73 16.71 4.12 -1.14
C ALA A 73 15.48 3.32 -1.60
N PRO A 74 15.60 2.45 -2.61
CA PRO A 74 14.50 1.61 -3.07
C PRO A 74 13.95 0.69 -1.97
N ARG A 75 12.63 0.63 -1.84
CA ARG A 75 11.92 -0.22 -0.87
C ARG A 75 10.48 -0.45 -1.31
N LEU A 76 9.89 -1.56 -0.87
CA LEU A 76 8.47 -1.80 -1.05
C LEU A 76 7.69 -1.19 0.13
N LEU A 77 6.67 -0.39 -0.19
CA LEU A 77 5.56 -0.14 0.73
C LEU A 77 4.45 -1.12 0.39
N PHE A 78 4.06 -1.92 1.38
CA PHE A 78 2.97 -2.89 1.28
C PHE A 78 1.92 -2.57 2.33
N GLU A 79 0.70 -2.34 1.87
CA GLU A 79 -0.44 -2.03 2.71
C GLU A 79 -1.59 -3.00 2.42
N VAL A 80 -2.42 -3.25 3.43
CA VAL A 80 -3.69 -3.97 3.27
C VAL A 80 -4.79 -3.14 3.90
N TRP A 81 -5.81 -2.86 3.10
CA TRP A 81 -6.98 -2.05 3.45
C TRP A 81 -8.22 -2.93 3.50
N GLU A 82 -9.13 -2.65 4.43
CA GLU A 82 -10.41 -3.36 4.55
C GLU A 82 -11.39 -3.04 3.40
N GLY A 83 -11.05 -2.06 2.55
CA GLY A 83 -11.86 -1.61 1.43
C GLY A 83 -11.07 -0.80 0.43
N GLU A 84 -11.60 0.35 0.00
CA GLU A 84 -10.90 1.30 -0.86
C GLU A 84 -9.76 2.00 -0.09
N PRO A 85 -8.52 2.02 -0.63
CA PRO A 85 -7.40 2.75 -0.02
C PRO A 85 -7.74 4.21 0.26
N ASP A 86 -7.20 4.74 1.37
CA ASP A 86 -7.42 6.10 1.88
C ASP A 86 -8.86 6.47 2.29
N ARG A 87 -9.83 5.59 2.02
CA ARG A 87 -11.25 5.76 2.39
C ARG A 87 -11.77 4.72 3.39
N SER A 88 -10.94 3.72 3.70
CA SER A 88 -11.30 2.60 4.57
C SER A 88 -10.22 2.41 5.66
N PRO A 89 -10.46 1.62 6.71
CA PRO A 89 -9.40 1.30 7.66
C PRO A 89 -8.30 0.41 7.07
N PHE A 90 -7.10 0.49 7.64
CA PHE A 90 -6.10 -0.56 7.45
C PHE A 90 -6.56 -1.88 8.09
N LEU A 91 -6.06 -3.00 7.57
CA LEU A 91 -6.27 -4.32 8.18
C LEU A 91 -5.85 -4.28 9.66
N PHE A 92 -6.76 -4.63 10.56
CA PHE A 92 -6.59 -4.60 12.03
C PHE A 92 -6.40 -3.21 12.66
N GLN A 93 -6.68 -2.12 11.95
CA GLN A 93 -6.57 -0.78 12.52
C GLN A 93 -7.43 -0.60 13.77
N GLY A 94 -6.88 0.06 14.78
CA GLY A 94 -7.58 0.37 16.04
C GLY A 94 -7.58 -0.76 17.07
N LEU A 95 -7.06 -1.94 16.74
CA LEU A 95 -6.89 -3.01 17.72
C LEU A 95 -5.70 -2.74 18.66
N PRO A 96 -5.81 -3.05 19.97
CA PRO A 96 -4.65 -3.09 20.85
C PRO A 96 -3.69 -4.19 20.41
N GLN A 97 -2.40 -4.05 20.73
CA GLN A 97 -1.33 -4.95 20.28
C GLN A 97 -1.65 -6.43 20.47
N GLU A 98 -2.17 -6.82 21.62
CA GLU A 98 -2.49 -8.22 21.92
C GLU A 98 -3.63 -8.75 21.02
N GLY A 99 -4.65 -7.92 20.79
CA GLY A 99 -5.75 -8.25 19.88
C GLY A 99 -5.32 -8.34 18.42
N LEU A 100 -4.46 -7.41 17.99
CA LEU A 100 -3.85 -7.41 16.66
C LEU A 100 -3.05 -8.69 16.42
N LEU A 101 -2.17 -9.06 17.36
CA LEU A 101 -1.34 -10.26 17.20
C LEU A 101 -2.17 -11.54 17.13
N ARG A 102 -3.21 -11.66 17.97
CA ARG A 102 -4.12 -12.82 17.92
C ARG A 102 -4.85 -12.90 16.59
N GLN A 103 -5.47 -11.81 16.14
CA GLN A 103 -6.21 -11.80 14.88
C GLN A 103 -5.29 -12.03 13.68
N ALA A 104 -4.10 -11.43 13.67
CA ALA A 104 -3.12 -11.64 12.60
C ALA A 104 -2.68 -13.11 12.51
N LYS A 105 -2.42 -13.79 13.63
CA LYS A 105 -2.08 -15.22 13.63
C LYS A 105 -3.16 -16.08 13.00
N ALA A 106 -4.40 -15.92 13.45
CA ALA A 106 -5.54 -16.64 12.91
C ALA A 106 -5.75 -16.32 11.42
N PHE A 107 -5.68 -15.04 11.05
CA PHE A 107 -5.90 -14.57 9.70
C PHE A 107 -4.83 -15.08 8.70
N PHE A 108 -3.56 -15.05 9.09
CA PHE A 108 -2.45 -15.51 8.25
C PHE A 108 -2.17 -17.02 8.37
N GLY A 109 -2.94 -17.74 9.19
CA GLY A 109 -2.74 -19.18 9.41
C GLY A 109 -1.37 -19.50 10.03
N LEU A 110 -0.90 -18.66 10.96
CA LEU A 110 0.38 -18.79 11.65
C LEU A 110 0.25 -19.51 13.01
N GLU A 111 -0.83 -20.27 13.20
CA GLU A 111 -1.05 -21.10 14.40
C GLU A 111 -0.34 -22.45 14.32
#